data_AF-T2JM47-F1
#
_entry.id   AF-T2JM47-F1
#
_cell.length_a   1.000
_cell.length_b   1.000
_cell.length_c   1.000
_cell.angle_alpha   90.00
_cell.angle_beta   90.00
_cell.angle_gamma   90.00
#
_symmetry.space_group_name_H-M   'P 1'
#
loop_
_entity.id
_entity.type
_entity.pdbx_description
1 polymer ?
#
loop_
_entity_poly.entity_id
_entity_poly.type
_entity_poly.pdbx_seq_one_letter_code
_entity_poly.pdbx_strand_id
1 'polypeptide(L)'
;MGRFRQHSRKAPMKETTGTQLKIKDGNQDYNPSQRTTHIKAPHYQEWLNSGVAPALIALNVESLSGNTPYEYLFYSDDIPRLNTGRLTSEYLHKYLHLDNGGYWVSGVDPLTGEERLWGQFKADTPRVIVEVKGDKGFGDEIVTKEKIIKYEAPPKVPTEAMFLRVTYAIGLKIFRKAGLGKEYAEYAYSQYKQSSQSVNNLDRIKLIDFMNTEDKGFWPLVIDLNLPICITEGAKKAGALLTLGIAAISIPGVWNGCPTEKDKFGYKIGLPRLIPQLALFATIDREINICFDEDRKTKNPYHRQKSHRTTRGFIWQSRLSS
;
A
#
# COMPACT_ATOMS: atom_id res chain seq x y z
N MET A 1 -31.23 -19.24 -21.88
CA MET A 1 -32.28 -18.22 -21.76
C MET A 1 -32.59 -18.00 -20.29
N GLY A 2 -32.07 -16.93 -19.69
CA GLY A 2 -32.39 -16.50 -18.33
C GLY A 2 -32.45 -14.98 -18.34
N ARG A 3 -33.65 -14.42 -18.22
CA ARG A 3 -33.94 -12.98 -18.36
C ARG A 3 -33.58 -12.26 -17.05
N PHE A 4 -32.65 -11.32 -17.11
CA PHE A 4 -32.45 -10.33 -16.05
C PHE A 4 -33.60 -9.32 -16.07
N ARG A 5 -34.34 -9.23 -14.96
CA ARG A 5 -35.39 -8.24 -14.72
C ARG A 5 -34.75 -6.88 -14.42
N GLN A 6 -35.10 -5.88 -15.22
CA GLN A 6 -34.92 -4.46 -14.91
C GLN A 6 -35.99 -4.02 -13.90
N HIS A 7 -35.60 -3.20 -12.92
CA HIS A 7 -36.55 -2.43 -12.13
C HIS A 7 -36.48 -0.94 -12.47
N SER A 8 -37.68 -0.40 -12.66
CA SER A 8 -38.03 0.90 -13.22
C SER A 8 -37.93 2.02 -12.18
N ARG A 9 -37.60 3.20 -12.69
CA ARG A 9 -37.72 4.52 -12.05
C ARG A 9 -39.14 4.83 -11.60
N LYS A 10 -39.29 5.61 -10.52
CA LYS A 10 -40.27 6.71 -10.36
C LYS A 10 -39.66 7.84 -9.50
N ALA A 11 -39.98 9.07 -9.90
CA ALA A 11 -39.43 10.37 -9.47
C ALA A 11 -40.35 11.08 -8.43
N PRO A 12 -40.33 12.43 -8.28
CA PRO A 12 -39.42 13.25 -7.48
C PRO A 12 -40.15 14.00 -6.34
N MET A 13 -39.43 14.56 -5.35
CA MET A 13 -40.03 15.43 -4.32
C MET A 13 -39.34 16.79 -4.22
N LYS A 14 -40.06 17.79 -4.76
CA LYS A 14 -40.26 19.19 -4.36
C LYS A 14 -39.07 20.04 -3.86
N GLU A 15 -38.75 21.04 -4.68
CA GLU A 15 -38.10 22.30 -4.32
C GLU A 15 -38.96 23.12 -3.34
N THR A 16 -38.33 23.69 -2.32
CA THR A 16 -38.86 24.87 -1.61
C THR A 16 -37.74 25.91 -1.50
N THR A 17 -38.03 27.10 -2.00
CA THR A 17 -37.22 28.32 -2.02
C THR A 17 -36.89 28.85 -0.62
N GLY A 18 -35.64 29.30 -0.43
CA GLY A 18 -35.18 30.02 0.77
C GLY A 18 -33.86 30.75 0.54
N THR A 19 -33.97 32.00 0.10
CA THR A 19 -33.08 33.18 0.25
C THR A 19 -31.56 33.01 0.36
N GLN A 20 -30.87 33.59 -0.63
CA GLN A 20 -29.43 33.84 -0.67
C GLN A 20 -28.92 34.63 0.55
N LEU A 21 -27.90 34.10 1.23
CA LEU A 21 -26.89 34.89 1.92
C LEU A 21 -25.54 34.55 1.31
N LYS A 22 -24.96 35.54 0.63
CA LYS A 22 -23.60 35.49 0.06
C LYS A 22 -22.60 35.48 1.21
N ILE A 23 -21.85 34.40 1.34
CA ILE A 23 -20.55 34.41 2.01
C ILE A 23 -19.54 34.00 0.94
N LYS A 24 -18.72 34.96 0.52
CA LYS A 24 -17.51 34.71 -0.27
C LYS A 24 -16.51 34.08 0.68
N ASP A 25 -16.05 32.87 0.41
CA ASP A 25 -14.69 32.43 0.75
C ASP A 25 -14.31 31.29 -0.19
N GLY A 26 -13.09 31.40 -0.74
CA GLY A 26 -12.61 30.58 -1.83
C GLY A 26 -12.43 29.11 -1.42
N ASN A 27 -13.24 28.24 -2.01
CA ASN A 27 -12.87 26.85 -2.22
C ASN A 27 -12.81 26.65 -3.72
N GLN A 28 -11.59 26.53 -4.26
CA GLN A 28 -11.42 25.85 -5.53
C GLN A 28 -11.75 24.38 -5.29
N ASP A 29 -12.69 23.87 -6.09
CA ASP A 29 -13.12 22.49 -6.10
C ASP A 29 -11.89 21.55 -6.20
N TYR A 30 -11.60 20.85 -5.11
CA TYR A 30 -10.63 19.77 -5.10
C TYR A 30 -11.19 18.62 -5.94
N ASN A 31 -10.68 18.46 -7.16
CA ASN A 31 -10.98 17.34 -8.03
C ASN A 31 -9.89 16.27 -7.88
N PRO A 32 -10.15 15.11 -7.23
CA PRO A 32 -9.14 14.06 -7.00
C PRO A 32 -8.60 13.43 -8.30
N SER A 33 -9.27 13.64 -9.44
CA SER A 33 -8.97 12.96 -10.70
C SER A 33 -7.85 13.58 -11.54
N GLN A 34 -7.17 14.63 -11.05
CA GLN A 34 -6.11 15.34 -11.77
C GLN A 34 -4.82 15.54 -10.95
N ARG A 35 -4.44 14.59 -10.09
CA ARG A 35 -3.09 14.60 -9.50
C ARG A 35 -2.06 14.21 -10.57
N THR A 36 -1.43 15.19 -11.21
CA THR A 36 -0.20 14.93 -11.98
C THR A 36 0.89 14.55 -10.99
N THR A 37 1.26 13.26 -10.95
CA THR A 37 2.29 12.74 -10.05
C THR A 37 3.64 13.37 -10.41
N HIS A 38 4.04 14.40 -9.67
CA HIS A 38 5.37 14.99 -9.82
C HIS A 38 6.37 14.20 -8.98
N ILE A 39 7.23 13.43 -9.66
CA ILE A 39 8.35 12.74 -9.02
C ILE A 39 9.67 13.47 -9.27
N LYS A 40 10.39 13.82 -8.20
CA LYS A 40 11.73 14.40 -8.30
C LYS A 40 12.72 13.34 -8.83
N ALA A 41 13.69 13.76 -9.62
CA ALA A 41 14.68 12.87 -10.24
C ALA A 41 15.42 11.95 -9.23
N PRO A 42 15.84 12.41 -8.03
CA PRO A 42 16.48 11.51 -7.05
C PRO A 42 15.55 10.38 -6.57
N HIS A 43 14.26 10.68 -6.37
CA HIS A 43 13.29 9.69 -5.89
C HIS A 43 13.00 8.66 -6.99
N TYR A 44 12.83 9.13 -8.22
CA TYR A 44 12.67 8.26 -9.38
C TYR A 44 13.88 7.33 -9.56
N GLN A 45 15.10 7.89 -9.48
CA GLN A 45 16.33 7.11 -9.62
C GLN A 45 16.51 6.10 -8.48
N GLU A 46 16.13 6.45 -7.24
CA GLU A 46 16.18 5.51 -6.11
C GLU A 46 15.33 4.25 -6.38
N TRP A 47 14.14 4.42 -6.95
CA TRP A 47 13.26 3.31 -7.29
C TRP A 47 13.76 2.53 -8.51
N LEU A 48 14.25 3.20 -9.54
CA LEU A 48 14.90 2.54 -10.69
C LEU A 48 16.09 1.69 -10.27
N ASN A 49 16.96 2.21 -9.40
CA ASN A 49 18.11 1.48 -8.86
C ASN A 49 17.70 0.26 -8.04
N SER A 50 16.44 0.22 -7.56
CA SER A 50 15.87 -0.93 -6.87
C SER A 50 15.26 -1.96 -7.84
N GLY A 51 15.39 -1.76 -9.15
CA GLY A 51 14.87 -2.67 -10.19
C GLY A 51 13.37 -2.52 -10.45
N VAL A 52 12.76 -1.40 -10.06
CA VAL A 52 11.32 -1.17 -10.26
C VAL A 52 11.07 -0.56 -11.64
N ALA A 53 10.10 -1.11 -12.39
CA ALA A 53 9.72 -0.63 -13.71
C ALA A 53 9.23 0.82 -13.67
N PRO A 54 9.59 1.67 -14.67
CA PRO A 54 9.12 3.05 -14.77
C PRO A 54 7.61 3.23 -14.59
N ALA A 55 6.80 2.34 -15.18
CA ALA A 55 5.34 2.40 -15.08
C ALA A 55 4.83 2.19 -13.65
N LEU A 56 5.47 1.33 -12.85
CA LEU A 56 5.10 1.17 -11.43
C LEU A 56 5.50 2.39 -10.62
N ILE A 57 6.65 2.99 -10.91
CA ILE A 57 7.11 4.20 -10.23
C ILE A 57 6.11 5.33 -10.50
N ALA A 58 5.72 5.52 -11.77
CA ALA A 58 4.78 6.56 -12.18
C ALA A 58 3.40 6.44 -11.52
N LEU A 59 2.91 5.22 -11.29
CA LEU A 59 1.62 4.97 -10.66
C LEU A 59 1.64 5.10 -9.13
N ASN A 60 2.76 4.78 -8.47
CA ASN A 60 2.77 4.54 -7.03
C ASN A 60 3.61 5.52 -6.21
N VAL A 61 4.42 6.38 -6.84
CA VAL A 61 5.40 7.21 -6.13
C VAL A 61 5.19 8.69 -6.45
N GLU A 62 5.03 9.48 -5.40
CA GLU A 62 4.82 10.92 -5.50
C GLU A 62 5.81 11.67 -4.61
N SER A 63 6.44 12.74 -5.11
CA SER A 63 7.34 13.54 -4.27
C SER A 63 6.56 14.60 -3.53
N LEU A 64 6.77 14.69 -2.22
CA LEU A 64 6.11 15.66 -1.35
C LEU A 64 7.13 16.67 -0.81
N SER A 65 6.68 17.89 -0.56
CA SER A 65 7.50 19.01 -0.09
C SER A 65 6.64 20.09 0.53
N GLY A 66 7.24 20.98 1.33
CA GLY A 66 6.49 21.98 2.09
C GLY A 66 5.56 21.29 3.06
N ASN A 67 4.29 21.71 3.12
CA ASN A 67 3.33 21.16 4.08
C ASN A 67 2.66 19.86 3.63
N THR A 68 2.81 19.44 2.37
CA THR A 68 2.10 18.27 1.84
C THR A 68 2.41 16.94 2.54
N PRO A 69 3.64 16.65 3.04
CA PRO A 69 3.87 15.45 3.86
C PRO A 69 2.98 15.40 5.10
N TYR A 70 2.63 16.54 5.68
CA TYR A 70 1.76 16.59 6.86
C TYR A 70 0.31 16.26 6.50
N GLU A 71 -0.17 16.66 5.33
CA GLU A 71 -1.52 16.34 4.85
C GLU A 71 -1.70 14.83 4.63
N TYR A 72 -0.65 14.15 4.15
CA TYR A 72 -0.66 12.71 3.90
C TYR A 72 -0.48 11.89 5.18
N LEU A 73 0.28 12.39 6.16
CA LEU A 73 0.55 11.64 7.40
C LEU A 73 -0.50 11.90 8.48
N PHE A 74 -0.93 13.15 8.70
CA PHE A 74 -1.69 13.53 9.90
C PHE A 74 -3.18 13.71 9.62
N TYR A 75 -3.83 12.66 9.11
CA TYR A 75 -5.28 12.67 8.87
C TYR A 75 -6.11 11.97 9.95
N SER A 76 -5.49 11.28 10.91
CA SER A 76 -6.22 10.64 12.02
C SER A 76 -6.75 11.69 13.00
N ASP A 77 -8.02 11.53 13.40
CA ASP A 77 -8.68 12.36 14.41
C ASP A 77 -8.12 12.11 15.83
N ASP A 78 -7.46 10.97 16.05
CA ASP A 78 -6.82 10.62 17.32
C ASP A 78 -5.48 11.34 17.57
N ILE A 79 -5.05 12.18 16.62
CA ILE A 79 -3.82 12.98 16.74
C ILE A 79 -4.14 14.23 17.56
N PRO A 80 -3.41 14.51 18.67
CA PRO A 80 -3.61 15.71 19.46
C PRO A 80 -3.44 17.00 18.65
N ARG A 81 -4.41 17.91 18.75
CA ARG A 81 -4.42 19.22 18.08
C ARG A 81 -4.79 20.33 19.05
N LEU A 82 -4.36 21.54 18.73
CA LEU A 82 -4.81 22.76 19.39
C LEU A 82 -6.25 23.09 18.93
N ASN A 83 -6.92 23.99 19.65
CA ASN A 83 -8.27 24.47 19.29
C ASN A 83 -8.33 25.08 17.87
N THR A 84 -7.19 25.49 17.31
CA THR A 84 -7.06 26.00 15.95
C THR A 84 -6.94 24.92 14.87
N GLY A 85 -6.96 23.63 15.25
CA GLY A 85 -6.72 22.48 14.36
C GLY A 85 -5.25 22.19 14.06
N ARG A 86 -4.32 23.07 14.47
CA ARG A 86 -2.88 22.87 14.31
C ARG A 86 -2.38 21.70 15.17
N LEU A 87 -1.40 20.94 14.65
CA LEU A 87 -0.65 19.96 15.44
C LEU A 87 0.02 20.63 16.65
N THR A 88 0.15 19.87 17.75
CA THR A 88 0.87 20.37 18.93
C THR A 88 2.36 20.61 18.63
N SER A 89 3.00 21.48 19.41
CA SER A 89 4.44 21.75 19.26
C SER A 89 5.29 20.48 19.37
N GLU A 90 4.90 19.54 20.24
CA GLU A 90 5.57 18.25 20.37
C GLU A 90 5.59 17.47 19.05
N TYR A 91 4.44 17.35 18.38
CA TYR A 91 4.35 16.69 17.08
C TYR A 91 5.15 17.44 16.00
N LEU A 92 5.04 18.76 15.95
CA LEU A 92 5.80 19.57 14.98
C LEU A 92 7.31 19.39 15.16
N HIS A 93 7.82 19.44 16.39
CA HIS A 93 9.24 19.21 16.68
C HIS A 93 9.67 17.78 16.33
N LYS A 94 8.87 16.78 16.71
CA LYS A 94 9.17 15.37 16.42
C LYS A 94 9.26 15.09 14.91
N TYR A 95 8.44 15.78 14.11
CA TYR A 95 8.32 15.59 12.67
C TYR A 95 8.93 16.74 11.85
N LEU A 96 9.79 17.57 12.43
CA LEU A 96 10.42 18.71 11.73
C LEU A 96 11.15 18.30 10.44
N HIS A 97 11.70 17.08 10.41
CA HIS A 97 12.37 16.51 9.25
C HIS A 97 11.48 16.37 8.00
N LEU A 98 10.16 16.43 8.14
CA LEU A 98 9.23 16.42 7.00
C LEU A 98 9.37 17.67 6.13
N ASP A 99 9.81 18.80 6.69
CA ASP A 99 10.02 20.07 5.97
C ASP A 99 11.07 19.95 4.86
N ASN A 100 11.99 18.99 4.99
CA ASN A 100 13.02 18.71 4.00
C ASN A 100 12.49 17.93 2.79
N GLY A 101 11.22 17.51 2.81
CA GLY A 101 10.60 16.76 1.74
C GLY A 101 10.98 15.28 1.71
N GLY A 102 10.47 14.59 0.71
CA GLY A 102 10.62 13.16 0.52
C GLY A 102 9.66 12.63 -0.54
N TYR A 103 9.37 11.34 -0.49
CA TYR A 103 8.36 10.74 -1.34
C TYR A 103 7.33 9.91 -0.57
N TRP A 104 6.11 9.89 -1.10
CA TRP A 104 5.03 9.04 -0.66
C TRP A 104 4.90 7.82 -1.56
N VAL A 105 4.56 6.70 -0.94
CA VAL A 105 4.12 5.49 -1.65
C VAL A 105 2.88 4.92 -0.96
N SER A 106 1.83 4.66 -1.74
CA SER A 106 0.60 4.02 -1.31
C SER A 106 0.21 2.90 -2.28
N GLY A 107 -0.85 2.18 -1.92
CA GLY A 107 -1.41 1.12 -2.75
C GLY A 107 -2.91 1.32 -2.98
N VAL A 108 -3.56 0.25 -3.41
CA VAL A 108 -5.00 0.18 -3.61
C VAL A 108 -5.65 -0.80 -2.64
N ASP A 109 -6.95 -0.66 -2.48
CA ASP A 109 -7.78 -1.70 -1.89
C ASP A 109 -7.77 -2.93 -2.81
N PRO A 110 -7.41 -4.11 -2.32
CA PRO A 110 -7.25 -5.28 -3.17
C PRO A 110 -8.59 -5.84 -3.70
N LEU A 111 -9.74 -5.43 -3.13
CA LEU A 111 -11.06 -5.85 -3.58
C LEU A 111 -11.68 -4.89 -4.60
N THR A 112 -11.43 -3.58 -4.47
CA THR A 112 -12.06 -2.57 -5.34
C THR A 112 -11.10 -1.95 -6.34
N GLY A 113 -9.79 -2.03 -6.11
CA GLY A 113 -8.78 -1.32 -6.91
C GLY A 113 -8.77 0.19 -6.66
N GLU A 114 -9.48 0.69 -5.64
CA GLU A 114 -9.49 2.10 -5.28
C GLU A 114 -8.25 2.47 -4.46
N GLU A 115 -7.73 3.69 -4.66
CA GLU A 115 -6.54 4.15 -3.96
C GLU A 115 -6.77 4.20 -2.44
N ARG A 116 -5.80 3.68 -1.67
CA ARG A 116 -5.80 3.80 -0.22
C ARG A 116 -5.19 5.12 0.18
N LEU A 117 -5.82 5.78 1.17
CA LEU A 117 -5.22 6.92 1.85
C LEU A 117 -3.96 6.51 2.60
N TRP A 118 -3.92 5.28 3.14
CA TRP A 118 -2.77 4.77 3.87
C TRP A 118 -1.57 4.52 2.94
N GLY A 119 -0.39 4.90 3.41
CA GLY A 119 0.88 4.72 2.72
C GLY A 119 2.07 4.99 3.63
N GLN A 120 3.26 5.10 3.04
CA GLN A 120 4.48 5.44 3.76
C GLN A 120 5.18 6.63 3.11
N PHE A 121 5.56 7.59 3.96
CA PHE A 121 6.44 8.68 3.57
C PHE A 121 7.89 8.27 3.83
N LYS A 122 8.75 8.37 2.82
CA LYS A 122 10.20 8.28 3.00
C LYS A 122 10.79 9.69 2.94
N ALA A 123 11.36 10.14 4.05
CA ALA A 123 11.99 11.44 4.15
C ALA A 123 13.33 11.49 3.40
N ASP A 124 13.63 12.63 2.78
CA ASP A 124 14.94 12.92 2.18
C ASP A 124 16.03 12.97 3.25
N THR A 125 15.69 13.52 4.42
CA THR A 125 16.51 13.50 5.63
C THR A 125 15.80 12.73 6.75
N PRO A 126 16.03 11.40 6.87
CA PRO A 126 15.47 10.60 7.95
C PRO A 126 15.84 11.13 9.33
N ARG A 127 14.89 11.14 10.27
CA ARG A 127 15.22 11.45 11.67
C ARG A 127 15.90 10.28 12.37
N VAL A 128 16.69 10.59 13.39
CA VAL A 128 17.36 9.62 14.25
C VAL A 128 16.68 9.64 15.62
N ILE A 129 16.42 8.45 16.17
CA ILE A 129 15.95 8.28 17.55
C ILE A 129 16.94 7.42 18.32
N VAL A 130 17.01 7.61 19.63
CA VAL A 130 17.74 6.71 20.52
C VAL A 130 16.75 5.71 21.09
N GLU A 131 16.89 4.44 20.73
CA GLU A 131 16.18 3.34 21.40
C GLU A 131 16.95 2.92 22.65
N VAL A 132 16.26 2.88 23.79
CA VAL A 132 16.77 2.29 25.02
C VAL A 132 16.30 0.84 25.09
N LYS A 133 17.22 -0.11 25.19
CA LYS A 133 16.93 -1.54 25.38
C LYS A 133 17.51 -1.99 26.71
N GLY A 134 16.78 -2.82 27.44
CA GLY A 134 17.25 -3.40 28.70
C GLY A 134 16.50 -2.91 29.94
N ASP A 135 15.68 -1.86 29.86
CA ASP A 135 14.90 -1.47 31.03
C ASP A 135 13.62 -2.31 31.18
N LYS A 136 13.79 -3.55 31.66
CA LYS A 136 12.69 -4.45 32.04
C LYS A 136 12.53 -4.58 33.57
N GLY A 137 13.18 -3.71 34.34
CA GLY A 137 13.10 -3.72 35.81
C GLY A 137 13.83 -4.89 36.50
N PHE A 138 14.68 -5.65 35.79
CA PHE A 138 15.42 -6.80 36.33
C PHE A 138 16.96 -6.65 36.25
N GLY A 139 17.48 -5.42 36.23
CA GLY A 139 18.94 -5.19 36.25
C GLY A 139 19.68 -5.53 34.95
N ASP A 140 18.96 -5.68 33.83
CA ASP A 140 19.56 -5.79 32.50
C ASP A 140 20.31 -4.48 32.15
N GLU A 141 21.49 -4.60 31.53
CA GLU A 141 22.29 -3.45 31.10
C GLU A 141 21.49 -2.56 30.14
N ILE A 142 21.41 -1.27 30.47
CA ILE A 142 20.77 -0.28 29.62
C ILE A 142 21.66 -0.03 28.40
N VAL A 143 21.28 -0.61 27.27
CA VAL A 143 21.94 -0.38 25.98
C VAL A 143 21.16 0.68 25.21
N THR A 144 21.78 1.82 24.97
CA THR A 144 21.26 2.84 24.05
C THR A 144 21.74 2.55 22.64
N LYS A 145 20.83 2.66 21.67
CA LYS A 145 21.15 2.45 20.27
C LYS A 145 20.44 3.48 19.40
N GLU A 146 21.22 4.17 18.57
CA GLU A 146 20.65 5.02 17.53
C GLU A 146 19.92 4.19 16.46
N LYS A 147 18.75 4.67 16.07
CA LYS A 147 17.90 4.11 15.04
C LYS A 147 17.45 5.20 14.08
N ILE A 148 17.76 5.00 12.81
CA ILE A 148 17.33 5.87 11.72
C ILE A 148 15.91 5.47 11.31
N ILE A 149 14.97 6.42 11.36
CA ILE A 149 13.60 6.24 10.92
C ILE A 149 13.48 6.74 9.48
N LYS A 150 13.66 5.82 8.53
CA LYS A 150 13.63 6.12 7.09
C LYS A 150 12.23 6.32 6.53
N TYR A 151 11.25 5.63 7.10
CA TYR A 151 9.87 5.64 6.65
C TYR A 151 8.96 6.01 7.82
N GLU A 152 8.05 6.95 7.58
CA GLU A 152 6.98 7.33 8.48
C GLU A 152 5.65 6.80 7.90
N ALA A 153 4.82 6.22 8.75
CA ALA A 153 3.44 5.87 8.43
C ALA A 153 2.50 6.84 9.17
N PRO A 154 1.25 7.02 8.71
CA PRO A 154 0.29 7.87 9.39
C PRO A 154 0.17 7.51 10.89
N PRO A 155 0.51 8.43 11.82
CA PRO A 155 0.39 8.15 13.24
C PRO A 155 -1.06 7.96 13.63
N LYS A 156 -1.30 7.07 14.60
CA LYS A 156 -2.65 6.74 15.09
C LYS A 156 -3.60 6.24 14.00
N VAL A 157 -3.04 5.60 12.98
CA VAL A 157 -3.80 4.84 11.98
C VAL A 157 -3.35 3.39 12.03
N PRO A 158 -4.27 2.42 11.99
CA PRO A 158 -3.91 1.02 11.83
C PRO A 158 -2.97 0.82 10.63
N THR A 159 -1.96 -0.02 10.83
CA THR A 159 -1.02 -0.34 9.76
C THR A 159 -1.69 -1.22 8.71
N GLU A 160 -1.46 -0.92 7.42
CA GLU A 160 -2.01 -1.68 6.30
C GLU A 160 -0.90 -2.39 5.50
N ALA A 161 -1.27 -3.45 4.77
CA ALA A 161 -0.46 -3.93 3.67
C ALA A 161 -0.66 -3.04 2.44
N MET A 162 0.35 -2.97 1.60
CA MET A 162 0.38 -2.13 0.42
C MET A 162 0.34 -3.00 -0.84
N PHE A 163 -0.73 -2.81 -1.60
CA PHE A 163 -0.99 -3.45 -2.89
C PHE A 163 -0.71 -2.43 -3.97
N LEU A 164 0.48 -2.48 -4.58
CA LEU A 164 0.87 -1.47 -5.57
C LEU A 164 -0.03 -1.55 -6.81
N ARG A 165 -0.36 -0.38 -7.35
CA ARG A 165 -1.03 -0.21 -8.64
C ARG A 165 -0.14 -0.78 -9.74
N VAL A 166 -0.76 -1.45 -10.71
CA VAL A 166 -0.06 -2.03 -11.86
C VAL A 166 -0.72 -1.60 -13.16
N THR A 167 0.03 -1.64 -14.25
CA THR A 167 -0.54 -1.49 -15.59
C THR A 167 -1.03 -2.82 -16.13
N TYR A 168 -1.93 -2.80 -17.12
CA TYR A 168 -2.33 -4.02 -17.84
C TYR A 168 -1.14 -4.77 -18.44
N ALA A 169 -0.09 -4.08 -18.90
CA ALA A 169 1.12 -4.71 -19.41
C ALA A 169 1.87 -5.51 -18.34
N ILE A 170 1.97 -4.97 -17.12
CA ILE A 170 2.59 -5.66 -15.98
C ILE A 170 1.69 -6.81 -15.50
N GLY A 171 0.39 -6.58 -15.40
CA GLY A 171 -0.58 -7.64 -15.09
C GLY A 171 -0.47 -8.81 -16.07
N LEU A 172 -0.42 -8.53 -17.37
CA LEU A 172 -0.27 -9.57 -18.40
C LEU A 172 1.02 -10.38 -18.22
N LYS A 173 2.13 -9.72 -17.85
CA LYS A 173 3.39 -10.40 -17.54
C LYS A 173 3.25 -11.36 -16.35
N ILE A 174 2.57 -10.92 -15.29
CA ILE A 174 2.34 -11.71 -14.07
C ILE A 174 1.45 -12.92 -14.38
N PHE A 175 0.30 -12.70 -15.04
CA PHE A 175 -0.63 -13.77 -15.37
C PHE A 175 -0.05 -14.78 -16.36
N ARG A 176 0.80 -14.35 -17.32
CA ARG A 176 1.56 -15.27 -18.17
C ARG A 176 2.46 -16.21 -17.36
N LYS A 177 3.15 -15.70 -16.34
CA LYS A 177 4.01 -16.51 -15.48
C LYS A 177 3.21 -17.50 -14.63
N ALA A 178 1.98 -17.14 -14.27
CA ALA A 178 1.03 -18.01 -13.58
C ALA A 178 0.29 -19.00 -14.51
N GLY A 179 0.59 -19.02 -15.82
CA GLY A 179 -0.07 -19.90 -16.79
C GLY A 179 -1.45 -19.42 -17.27
N LEU A 180 -1.89 -18.23 -16.86
CA LEU A 180 -3.19 -17.63 -17.15
C LEU A 180 -3.10 -16.43 -18.12
N GLY A 181 -2.06 -16.42 -18.96
CA GLY A 181 -1.76 -15.29 -19.82
C GLY A 181 -2.79 -15.05 -20.93
N LYS A 182 -3.49 -16.10 -21.37
CA LYS A 182 -4.51 -15.99 -22.42
C LYS A 182 -5.78 -15.36 -21.85
N GLU A 183 -6.24 -15.86 -20.72
CA GLU A 183 -7.40 -15.41 -19.96
C GLU A 183 -7.23 -13.93 -19.59
N TYR A 184 -6.04 -13.56 -19.09
CA TYR A 184 -5.77 -12.17 -18.76
C TYR A 184 -5.70 -11.27 -20.01
N ALA A 185 -5.16 -11.75 -21.14
CA ALA A 185 -5.17 -10.96 -22.37
C ALA A 185 -6.59 -10.71 -22.89
N GLU A 186 -7.47 -11.71 -22.80
CA GLU A 186 -8.90 -11.58 -23.13
C GLU A 186 -9.60 -10.59 -22.19
N TYR A 187 -9.31 -10.66 -20.89
CA TYR A 187 -9.76 -9.68 -19.90
C TYR A 187 -9.32 -8.26 -20.28
N ALA A 188 -8.02 -8.02 -20.46
CA ALA A 188 -7.49 -6.70 -20.79
C ALA A 188 -8.08 -6.15 -22.11
N TYR A 189 -8.22 -7.00 -23.13
CA TYR A 189 -8.86 -6.61 -24.38
C TYR A 189 -10.36 -6.27 -24.22
N SER A 190 -11.06 -6.94 -23.31
CA SER A 190 -12.45 -6.61 -22.99
C SER A 190 -12.58 -5.23 -22.33
N GLN A 191 -11.63 -4.87 -21.46
CA GLN A 191 -11.57 -3.55 -20.82
C GLN A 191 -11.27 -2.45 -21.84
N TYR A 192 -10.32 -2.69 -22.75
CA TYR A 192 -10.02 -1.79 -23.87
C TYR A 192 -11.25 -1.49 -24.75
N LYS A 193 -12.02 -2.54 -25.10
CA LYS A 193 -13.24 -2.37 -25.92
C LYS A 193 -14.32 -1.57 -25.21
N GLN A 194 -14.40 -1.66 -23.89
CA GLN A 194 -15.36 -0.88 -23.10
C GLN A 194 -14.96 0.60 -23.01
N SER A 195 -13.66 0.90 -23.01
CA SER A 195 -13.16 2.28 -22.98
C SER A 195 -13.12 2.95 -24.36
N SER A 196 -13.15 2.18 -25.46
CA SER A 196 -13.00 2.69 -26.84
C SER A 196 -14.34 2.78 -27.57
N GLN A 197 -14.79 3.99 -27.93
CA GLN A 197 -16.06 4.22 -28.65
C GLN A 197 -16.03 3.94 -30.17
N SER A 198 -14.87 3.81 -30.81
CA SER A 198 -14.76 3.41 -32.23
C SER A 198 -13.46 2.68 -32.53
N VAL A 199 -13.56 1.59 -33.30
CA VAL A 199 -12.48 0.66 -33.65
C VAL A 199 -12.10 0.91 -35.12
N ASN A 200 -10.89 1.40 -35.38
CA ASN A 200 -10.34 1.67 -36.72
C ASN A 200 -8.80 1.46 -36.74
N ASN A 201 -8.15 1.40 -37.91
CA ASN A 201 -6.71 1.01 -38.04
C ASN A 201 -5.66 1.70 -37.12
N LEU A 202 -5.97 2.80 -36.41
CA LEU A 202 -5.19 3.32 -35.27
C LEU A 202 -5.24 2.44 -34.00
N ASP A 203 -6.02 1.36 -33.99
CA ASP A 203 -6.32 0.52 -32.82
C ASP A 203 -5.10 -0.10 -32.17
N ARG A 204 -4.04 -0.41 -32.94
CA ARG A 204 -2.83 -1.01 -32.35
C ARG A 204 -2.09 -0.02 -31.45
N ILE A 205 -1.97 1.24 -31.86
CA ILE A 205 -1.33 2.28 -31.04
C ILE A 205 -2.18 2.53 -29.78
N LYS A 206 -3.50 2.69 -29.97
CA LYS A 206 -4.45 2.85 -28.85
C LYS A 206 -4.41 1.69 -27.86
N LEU A 207 -4.26 0.45 -28.34
CA LEU A 207 -4.14 -0.71 -27.47
C LEU A 207 -2.82 -0.69 -26.70
N ILE A 208 -1.70 -0.33 -27.32
CA ILE A 208 -0.41 -0.21 -26.62
C ILE A 208 -0.49 0.85 -25.53
N ASP A 209 -1.07 2.01 -25.83
CA ASP A 209 -1.28 3.08 -24.85
C ASP A 209 -2.19 2.63 -23.72
N PHE A 210 -3.29 1.94 -24.03
CA PHE A 210 -4.18 1.32 -23.05
C PHE A 210 -3.46 0.30 -22.17
N MET A 211 -2.58 -0.53 -22.75
CA MET A 211 -1.84 -1.52 -21.95
C MET A 211 -0.90 -0.85 -20.92
N ASN A 212 -0.55 0.42 -21.11
CA ASN A 212 0.22 1.22 -20.16
C ASN A 212 -0.63 1.97 -19.13
N THR A 213 -1.96 1.92 -19.20
CA THR A 213 -2.83 2.48 -18.17
C THR A 213 -2.94 1.53 -16.98
N GLU A 214 -3.34 2.09 -15.83
CA GLU A 214 -3.61 1.33 -14.62
C GLU A 214 -4.70 0.26 -14.85
N ASP A 215 -4.46 -0.95 -14.33
CA ASP A 215 -5.44 -2.01 -14.20
C ASP A 215 -5.98 -2.05 -12.76
N LYS A 216 -7.16 -1.45 -12.53
CA LYS A 216 -7.84 -1.49 -11.24
C LYS A 216 -8.40 -2.89 -10.89
N GLY A 217 -8.57 -3.77 -11.88
CA GLY A 217 -9.05 -5.13 -11.66
C GLY A 217 -7.96 -6.14 -11.35
N PHE A 218 -6.68 -5.73 -11.35
CA PHE A 218 -5.56 -6.65 -11.15
C PHE A 218 -5.64 -7.43 -9.83
N TRP A 219 -5.72 -6.73 -8.69
CA TRP A 219 -5.74 -7.39 -7.38
C TRP A 219 -7.00 -8.24 -7.13
N PRO A 220 -8.21 -7.79 -7.53
CA PRO A 220 -9.39 -8.65 -7.52
C PRO A 220 -9.18 -9.95 -8.29
N LEU A 221 -8.60 -9.90 -9.49
CA LEU A 221 -8.29 -11.10 -10.28
C LEU A 221 -7.24 -11.99 -9.62
N VAL A 222 -6.20 -11.41 -8.99
CA VAL A 222 -5.20 -12.18 -8.22
C VAL A 222 -5.87 -12.93 -7.06
N ILE A 223 -6.86 -12.33 -6.41
CA ILE A 223 -7.65 -12.99 -5.36
C ILE A 223 -8.49 -14.11 -5.97
N ASP A 224 -9.37 -13.78 -6.93
CA ASP A 224 -10.39 -14.68 -7.48
C ASP A 224 -9.79 -15.92 -8.14
N LEU A 225 -8.65 -15.75 -8.84
CA LEU A 225 -7.99 -16.83 -9.57
C LEU A 225 -6.90 -17.53 -8.73
N ASN A 226 -6.84 -17.23 -7.43
CA ASN A 226 -5.94 -17.86 -6.46
C ASN A 226 -4.44 -17.81 -6.85
N LEU A 227 -4.01 -16.72 -7.50
CA LEU A 227 -2.63 -16.61 -8.00
C LEU A 227 -1.60 -16.72 -6.87
N PRO A 228 -0.43 -17.35 -7.12
CA PRO A 228 0.72 -17.28 -6.23
C PRO A 228 1.11 -15.85 -5.91
N ILE A 229 1.39 -15.57 -4.64
CA ILE A 229 1.82 -14.24 -4.19
C ILE A 229 3.16 -14.29 -3.47
N CYS A 230 3.84 -13.14 -3.43
CA CYS A 230 5.02 -12.92 -2.61
C CYS A 230 4.80 -11.76 -1.64
N ILE A 231 5.11 -11.95 -0.36
CA ILE A 231 5.06 -10.91 0.66
C ILE A 231 6.49 -10.42 0.93
N THR A 232 6.70 -9.12 0.87
CA THR A 232 8.00 -8.48 1.08
C THR A 232 7.95 -7.40 2.15
N GLU A 233 9.09 -7.11 2.76
CA GLU A 233 9.25 -5.93 3.60
C GLU A 233 9.57 -4.72 2.72
N GLY A 234 8.60 -3.82 2.58
CA GLY A 234 8.75 -2.53 1.92
C GLY A 234 8.39 -2.52 0.42
N ALA A 235 7.89 -1.36 -0.02
CA ALA A 235 7.26 -1.20 -1.32
C ALA A 235 8.21 -1.37 -2.52
N LYS A 236 9.49 -0.97 -2.39
CA LYS A 236 10.46 -1.11 -3.50
C LYS A 236 10.73 -2.57 -3.87
N LYS A 237 10.74 -3.47 -2.89
CA LYS A 237 10.91 -4.91 -3.14
C LYS A 237 9.69 -5.49 -3.82
N ALA A 238 8.49 -5.15 -3.35
CA ALA A 238 7.25 -5.52 -4.02
C ALA A 238 7.23 -5.01 -5.47
N GLY A 239 7.59 -3.75 -5.70
CA GLY A 239 7.71 -3.17 -7.03
C GLY A 239 8.71 -3.90 -7.93
N ALA A 240 9.86 -4.32 -7.39
CA ALA A 240 10.85 -5.08 -8.13
C ALA A 240 10.33 -6.48 -8.52
N LEU A 241 9.62 -7.16 -7.62
CA LEU A 241 9.00 -8.46 -7.91
C LEU A 241 7.86 -8.35 -8.93
N LEU A 242 7.01 -7.33 -8.83
CA LEU A 242 5.98 -7.03 -9.84
C LEU A 242 6.62 -6.80 -11.21
N THR A 243 7.74 -6.07 -11.25
CA THR A 243 8.54 -5.86 -12.47
C THR A 243 9.02 -7.19 -13.06
N LEU A 244 9.33 -8.18 -12.24
CA LEU A 244 9.75 -9.53 -12.65
C LEU A 244 8.58 -10.48 -12.95
N GLY A 245 7.33 -10.01 -12.93
CA GLY A 245 6.15 -10.82 -13.19
C GLY A 245 5.73 -11.69 -12.01
N ILE A 246 5.99 -11.25 -10.77
CA ILE A 246 5.55 -11.92 -9.54
C ILE A 246 4.57 -11.00 -8.83
N ALA A 247 3.35 -11.48 -8.54
CA ALA A 247 2.37 -10.72 -7.75
C ALA A 247 2.92 -10.52 -6.33
N ALA A 248 3.25 -9.28 -5.96
CA ALA A 248 3.94 -9.01 -4.71
C ALA A 248 3.25 -7.94 -3.85
N ILE A 249 3.09 -8.25 -2.57
CA ILE A 249 2.45 -7.42 -1.55
C ILE A 249 3.55 -6.90 -0.62
N SER A 250 3.51 -5.60 -0.31
CA SER A 250 4.43 -5.00 0.65
C SER A 250 3.78 -4.91 2.03
N ILE A 251 4.52 -5.30 3.07
CA ILE A 251 4.18 -4.95 4.46
C ILE A 251 5.24 -4.00 5.04
N PRO A 252 4.83 -3.04 5.89
CA PRO A 252 5.73 -2.08 6.51
C PRO A 252 6.43 -2.71 7.72
N GLY A 253 7.41 -3.59 7.47
CA GLY A 253 8.11 -4.31 8.54
C GLY A 253 7.56 -5.71 8.77
N VAL A 254 8.47 -6.65 9.07
CA VAL A 254 8.19 -8.11 9.09
C VAL A 254 7.08 -8.55 10.06
N TRP A 255 6.85 -7.79 11.13
CA TRP A 255 5.84 -8.11 12.15
C TRP A 255 4.46 -7.52 11.88
N ASN A 256 4.35 -6.59 10.92
CA ASN A 256 3.14 -5.80 10.74
C ASN A 256 2.08 -6.47 9.87
N GLY A 257 2.39 -7.61 9.25
CA GLY A 257 1.37 -8.45 8.61
C GLY A 257 0.48 -9.19 9.62
N CYS A 258 0.98 -9.45 10.83
CA CYS A 258 0.26 -10.22 11.85
C CYS A 258 0.48 -9.61 13.25
N PRO A 259 -0.06 -8.40 13.52
CA PRO A 259 0.13 -7.74 14.79
C PRO A 259 -0.49 -8.53 15.95
N THR A 260 0.13 -8.42 17.13
CA THR A 260 -0.50 -8.84 18.39
C THR A 260 -1.21 -7.64 18.98
N GLU A 261 -2.48 -7.82 19.33
CA GLU A 261 -3.25 -6.80 20.05
C GLU A 261 -2.58 -6.46 21.37
N LYS A 262 -2.76 -5.22 21.83
CA LYS A 262 -2.19 -4.73 23.08
C LYS A 262 -3.26 -4.00 23.88
N ASP A 263 -3.21 -4.13 25.20
CA ASP A 263 -4.05 -3.35 26.09
C ASP A 263 -3.59 -1.87 26.16
N LYS A 264 -4.33 -1.08 26.94
CA LYS A 264 -4.05 0.35 27.17
C LYS A 264 -2.68 0.63 27.82
N PHE A 265 -2.05 -0.37 28.42
CA PHE A 265 -0.72 -0.27 29.03
C PHE A 265 0.39 -0.81 28.11
N GLY A 266 0.02 -1.30 26.91
CA GLY A 266 0.94 -1.82 25.91
C GLY A 266 1.31 -3.30 26.10
N TYR A 267 0.67 -4.00 27.05
CA TYR A 267 0.86 -5.44 27.23
C TYR A 267 0.12 -6.21 26.13
N LYS A 268 0.78 -7.24 25.59
CA LYS A 268 0.20 -8.08 24.54
C LYS A 268 -1.01 -8.85 25.09
N ILE A 269 -2.12 -8.78 24.38
CA ILE A 269 -3.33 -9.53 24.66
C ILE A 269 -3.66 -10.41 23.47
N GLY A 270 -4.03 -11.67 23.74
CA GLY A 270 -4.40 -12.64 22.72
C GLY A 270 -3.25 -13.12 21.82
N LEU A 271 -3.64 -13.84 20.77
CA LEU A 271 -2.74 -14.38 19.77
C LEU A 271 -2.55 -13.39 18.60
N PRO A 272 -1.39 -13.39 17.92
CA PRO A 272 -1.22 -12.63 16.69
C PRO A 272 -2.31 -12.97 15.66
N ARG A 273 -2.86 -11.94 15.01
CA ARG A 273 -3.87 -12.12 13.95
C ARG A 273 -3.41 -11.42 12.68
N LEU A 274 -3.63 -12.08 11.55
CA LEU A 274 -3.36 -11.55 10.23
C LEU A 274 -4.22 -10.28 10.01
N ILE A 275 -3.63 -9.23 9.42
CA ILE A 275 -4.41 -8.04 9.08
C ILE A 275 -5.48 -8.39 8.04
N PRO A 276 -6.65 -7.73 8.05
CA PRO A 276 -7.77 -8.08 7.18
C PRO A 276 -7.41 -8.16 5.70
N GLN A 277 -6.56 -7.24 5.21
CA GLN A 277 -6.19 -7.22 3.80
C GLN A 277 -5.37 -8.45 3.37
N LEU A 278 -4.51 -8.97 4.26
CA LEU A 278 -3.73 -10.18 3.95
C LEU A 278 -4.57 -11.45 4.11
N ALA A 279 -5.59 -11.42 4.98
CA ALA A 279 -6.50 -12.56 5.17
C ALA A 279 -7.25 -12.93 3.88
N LEU A 280 -7.49 -11.98 2.98
CA LEU A 280 -8.07 -12.21 1.65
C LEU A 280 -7.25 -13.19 0.79
N PHE A 281 -5.94 -13.30 1.05
CA PHE A 281 -5.03 -14.17 0.31
C PHE A 281 -4.70 -15.46 1.07
N ALA A 282 -5.13 -15.61 2.32
CA ALA A 282 -4.94 -16.81 3.13
C ALA A 282 -5.97 -17.89 2.79
N THR A 283 -6.07 -18.22 1.50
CA THR A 283 -6.98 -19.20 0.93
C THR A 283 -6.33 -20.58 0.83
N ILE A 284 -7.16 -21.62 0.77
CA ILE A 284 -6.66 -22.99 0.57
C ILE A 284 -5.89 -23.06 -0.76
N ASP A 285 -4.82 -23.84 -0.76
CA ASP A 285 -3.97 -24.12 -1.92
C ASP A 285 -3.31 -22.91 -2.61
N ARG A 286 -3.38 -21.70 -2.02
CA ARG A 286 -2.59 -20.56 -2.54
C ARG A 286 -1.12 -20.72 -2.14
N GLU A 287 -0.24 -20.61 -3.12
CA GLU A 287 1.19 -20.46 -2.84
C GLU A 287 1.49 -19.05 -2.32
N ILE A 288 2.04 -18.96 -1.10
CA ILE A 288 2.45 -17.70 -0.48
C ILE A 288 3.95 -17.76 -0.16
N ASN A 289 4.74 -17.00 -0.90
CA ASN A 289 6.16 -16.83 -0.68
C ASN A 289 6.42 -15.63 0.25
N ILE A 290 7.34 -15.76 1.20
CA ILE A 290 7.74 -14.66 2.09
C ILE A 290 9.21 -14.34 1.84
N CYS A 291 9.50 -13.12 1.40
CA CYS A 291 10.84 -12.69 1.00
C CYS A 291 11.27 -11.45 1.80
N PHE A 292 12.01 -11.69 2.89
CA PHE A 292 12.63 -10.65 3.73
C PHE A 292 14.16 -10.67 3.58
N ASP A 293 14.80 -9.56 3.98
CA ASP A 293 16.26 -9.46 3.89
C ASP A 293 16.94 -10.47 4.81
N GLU A 294 18.02 -11.06 4.32
CA GLU A 294 18.88 -11.93 5.12
C GLU A 294 19.71 -11.09 6.11
N ASP A 295 19.40 -11.20 7.42
CA ASP A 295 20.18 -10.53 8.48
C ASP A 295 21.50 -11.29 8.68
N ARG A 296 22.61 -10.80 8.08
CA ARG A 296 23.95 -11.40 8.21
C ARG A 296 24.58 -11.28 9.61
N LYS A 297 23.87 -10.79 10.61
CA LYS A 297 24.41 -10.60 11.97
C LYS A 297 24.54 -11.94 12.69
N THR A 298 25.79 -12.32 12.99
CA THR A 298 26.18 -13.36 13.95
C THR A 298 25.55 -13.09 15.31
N LYS A 299 24.36 -13.64 15.56
CA LYS A 299 23.73 -13.65 16.88
C LYS A 299 23.83 -15.06 17.47
N ASN A 300 24.27 -15.11 18.73
CA ASN A 300 24.41 -16.28 19.61
C ASN A 300 23.30 -17.35 19.36
N PRO A 301 23.60 -18.68 19.33
CA PRO A 301 22.67 -19.73 18.88
C PRO A 301 21.30 -19.75 19.56
N TYR A 302 21.18 -19.15 20.75
CA TYR A 302 19.91 -19.02 21.48
C TYR A 302 18.87 -18.11 20.78
N HIS A 303 19.31 -17.08 20.05
CA HIS A 303 18.39 -16.24 19.25
C HIS A 303 18.00 -16.85 17.90
N ARG A 304 18.72 -17.91 17.49
CA ARG A 304 18.47 -18.65 16.25
C ARG A 304 17.10 -19.33 16.29
N GLN A 305 16.62 -19.79 17.45
CA GLN A 305 15.31 -20.45 17.57
C GLN A 305 14.09 -19.53 17.32
N LYS A 306 14.22 -18.20 17.43
CA LYS A 306 13.12 -17.26 17.14
C LYS A 306 13.06 -16.79 15.69
N SER A 307 14.19 -16.77 14.96
CA SER A 307 14.20 -16.47 13.52
C SER A 307 14.13 -17.73 12.66
N HIS A 308 14.67 -18.87 13.11
CA HIS A 308 14.67 -20.12 12.34
C HIS A 308 13.36 -20.90 12.43
N ARG A 309 12.42 -20.47 13.30
CA ARG A 309 11.01 -20.82 13.17
C ARG A 309 10.29 -20.00 12.08
N THR A 310 10.99 -19.20 11.28
CA THR A 310 10.34 -18.32 10.28
C THR A 310 11.09 -18.27 8.94
N THR A 311 12.07 -19.14 8.70
CA THR A 311 12.84 -19.15 7.42
C THR A 311 13.27 -20.54 6.98
N ARG A 312 12.43 -21.55 7.25
CA ARG A 312 12.26 -22.71 6.38
C ARG A 312 10.79 -22.70 5.99
N GLY A 313 10.51 -22.83 4.69
CA GLY A 313 9.17 -22.66 4.11
C GLY A 313 8.07 -23.18 5.03
N PHE A 314 7.32 -22.25 5.61
CA PHE A 314 6.02 -22.58 6.19
C PHE A 314 5.07 -22.74 5.02
N ILE A 315 4.95 -23.97 4.55
CA ILE A 315 3.71 -24.43 3.94
C ILE A 315 2.68 -24.38 5.07
N TRP A 316 1.86 -23.33 5.09
CA TRP A 316 0.68 -23.27 5.95
C TRP A 316 -0.39 -24.13 5.27
N GLN A 317 -0.31 -25.46 5.42
CA GLN A 317 -1.45 -26.33 5.11
C GLN A 317 -2.45 -26.19 6.26
N SER A 318 -3.47 -25.36 6.07
CA SER A 318 -4.69 -25.48 6.85
C SER A 318 -5.34 -26.82 6.48
N ARG A 319 -5.11 -27.87 7.26
CA ARG A 319 -6.04 -29.00 7.30
C ARG A 319 -7.33 -28.46 7.91
N LEU A 320 -8.28 -28.08 7.06
CA LEU A 320 -9.68 -28.07 7.44
C LEU A 320 -10.05 -29.54 7.66
N SER A 321 -10.25 -29.91 8.92
CA SER A 321 -10.89 -31.17 9.27
C SER A 321 -12.30 -31.20 8.68
N SER A 322 -12.61 -32.35 8.10
CA SER A 322 -13.87 -32.80 7.50
C SER A 322 -15.14 -32.31 8.17
#